data_AF-A0A0Q8DDJ6-F1
#
_entry.id   AF-A0A0Q8DDJ6-F1
#
_cell.length_a   1.000
_cell.length_b   1.000
_cell.length_c   1.000
_cell.angle_alpha   90.00
_cell.angle_beta   90.00
_cell.angle_gamma   90.00
#
_symmetry.space_group_name_H-M   'P 1'
#
loop_
_entity.id
_entity.type
_entity.pdbx_description
1 polymer ?
#
loop_
_entity_poly.entity_id
_entity_poly.type
_entity_poly.pdbx_seq_one_letter_code
_entity_poly.pdbx_strand_id
1 'polypeptide(L)'
;MRKKGKILIALLAVVLPAAAVGVGLFGTNTTGLAPEGMRGELAQDIVARWSPYVERNYGAMGAGWSERMEGTLQTADLGNLELAASAGSFEQMNAALLGGAGASAAVAAQGQPNLQPTALGSSGSDLVFTPLSPCRIVDTRVVGGPILADGERSFKGYTASDFTSQGGAPSNCGIPTNAASLQVKITSVYPGGNGYFTAYPFNEAKPLASSLNYTNGFIMSNESSITLCRPACTSQFNVYSYAQSELVIDVTGYFMEPEATALDCTVAQASGSLALLSGLQTKTIACPAGYTVTGGGCGGVLGIAISNSEPNVVGGQPVGWKCDLVGSLLSVLGYQINATCCRVPGR
;
A
#
# COMPACT_ATOMS: atom_id res chain seq x y z
N MET A 1 -47.61 -71.33 -22.46
CA MET A 1 -48.68 -70.98 -23.42
C MET A 1 -48.19 -69.85 -24.34
N ARG A 2 -48.40 -70.01 -25.65
CA ARG A 2 -48.15 -69.10 -26.81
C ARG A 2 -48.51 -67.61 -26.54
N LYS A 3 -47.83 -66.56 -27.05
CA LYS A 3 -47.68 -66.05 -28.45
C LYS A 3 -46.66 -64.88 -28.43
N LYS A 4 -45.61 -64.84 -29.28
CA LYS A 4 -45.50 -64.17 -30.61
C LYS A 4 -45.91 -62.68 -30.69
N GLY A 5 -44.90 -61.79 -30.63
CA GLY A 5 -44.52 -60.72 -31.60
C GLY A 5 -45.49 -59.62 -32.07
N LYS A 6 -45.03 -58.35 -32.00
CA LYS A 6 -45.05 -57.23 -33.00
C LYS A 6 -44.52 -55.94 -32.34
N ILE A 7 -43.34 -55.42 -32.70
CA ILE A 7 -42.97 -54.42 -33.75
C ILE A 7 -43.08 -52.93 -33.30
N LEU A 8 -41.89 -52.30 -33.23
CA LEU A 8 -41.43 -50.90 -33.43
C LEU A 8 -42.22 -49.69 -32.92
N ILE A 9 -41.53 -48.81 -32.17
CA ILE A 9 -41.15 -47.45 -32.64
C ILE A 9 -39.72 -47.15 -32.16
N ALA A 10 -38.88 -46.72 -33.09
CA ALA A 10 -37.51 -46.25 -32.85
C ALA A 10 -37.50 -44.76 -32.51
N LEU A 11 -36.68 -44.36 -31.54
CA LEU A 11 -36.05 -43.03 -31.55
C LEU A 11 -34.61 -43.18 -31.06
N LEU A 12 -33.67 -42.88 -31.97
CA LEU A 12 -32.24 -42.74 -31.71
C LEU A 12 -32.02 -41.63 -30.69
N ALA A 13 -31.39 -41.95 -29.56
CA ALA A 13 -30.64 -40.98 -28.75
C ALA A 13 -29.19 -41.46 -28.74
N VAL A 14 -28.35 -40.76 -29.51
CA VAL A 14 -26.91 -41.02 -29.60
C VAL A 14 -26.23 -40.50 -28.34
N VAL A 15 -25.72 -41.46 -27.57
CA VAL A 15 -24.53 -41.49 -26.69
C VAL A 15 -23.79 -40.15 -26.45
N LEU A 16 -23.67 -39.78 -25.16
CA LEU A 16 -22.48 -39.14 -24.57
C LEU A 16 -22.36 -39.57 -23.09
N PRO A 17 -21.31 -40.30 -22.69
CA PRO A 17 -20.94 -40.38 -21.28
C PRO A 17 -19.55 -39.77 -21.02
N ALA A 18 -19.47 -39.13 -19.85
CA ALA A 18 -18.32 -38.95 -18.97
C ALA A 18 -17.20 -37.97 -19.36
N ALA A 19 -17.17 -36.87 -18.59
CA ALA A 19 -16.02 -36.25 -17.93
C ALA A 19 -14.65 -36.27 -18.64
N ALA A 20 -14.19 -35.08 -19.03
CA ALA A 20 -12.78 -34.72 -18.96
C ALA A 20 -12.67 -33.23 -18.63
N VAL A 21 -12.16 -32.93 -17.44
CA VAL A 21 -11.58 -31.65 -17.07
C VAL A 21 -10.37 -31.43 -17.97
N GLY A 22 -10.52 -30.60 -18.99
CA GLY A 22 -9.45 -30.18 -19.87
C GLY A 22 -8.68 -29.03 -19.24
N VAL A 23 -7.61 -29.37 -18.53
CA VAL A 23 -6.52 -28.46 -18.16
C VAL A 23 -5.99 -27.84 -19.45
N GLY A 24 -6.16 -26.52 -19.60
CA GLY A 24 -5.47 -25.74 -20.64
C GLY A 24 -3.97 -25.79 -20.37
N LEU A 25 -3.23 -26.35 -21.33
CA LEU A 25 -1.80 -26.62 -21.29
C LEU A 25 -0.97 -25.36 -20.96
N PHE A 26 -0.30 -25.37 -19.81
CA PHE A 26 0.92 -24.59 -19.62
C PHE A 26 2.00 -25.20 -20.52
N GLY A 27 2.26 -24.56 -21.66
CA GLY A 27 3.44 -24.86 -22.47
C GLY A 27 4.69 -24.50 -21.66
N THR A 28 5.48 -25.50 -21.28
CA THR A 28 6.81 -25.29 -20.70
C THR A 28 7.72 -24.71 -21.78
N ASN A 29 7.93 -23.40 -21.75
CA ASN A 29 8.90 -22.74 -22.63
C ASN A 29 10.32 -23.01 -22.10
N THR A 30 11.06 -23.87 -22.80
CA THR A 30 12.36 -24.43 -22.38
C THR A 30 13.57 -23.57 -22.77
N THR A 31 13.37 -22.30 -23.12
CA THR A 31 14.46 -21.40 -23.58
C THR A 31 14.81 -20.27 -22.61
N GLY A 32 14.13 -20.14 -21.47
CA GLY A 32 14.57 -19.22 -20.41
C GLY A 32 14.55 -17.72 -20.78
N LEU A 33 13.78 -17.33 -21.80
CA LEU A 33 13.48 -15.92 -22.12
C LEU A 33 11.97 -15.82 -22.39
N ALA A 34 11.31 -14.83 -21.78
CA ALA A 34 9.92 -14.50 -22.11
C ALA A 34 9.81 -14.27 -23.63
N PRO A 35 8.73 -14.69 -24.32
CA PRO A 35 8.60 -14.46 -25.75
C PRO A 35 8.73 -12.97 -26.04
N GLU A 36 9.66 -12.61 -26.94
CA GLU A 36 9.76 -11.24 -27.43
C GLU A 36 8.39 -10.79 -27.93
N GLY A 37 7.81 -9.77 -27.28
CA GLY A 37 6.58 -9.13 -27.77
C GLY A 37 5.32 -9.28 -26.91
N MET A 38 5.36 -9.80 -25.68
CA MET A 38 4.17 -9.94 -24.81
C MET A 38 3.30 -8.66 -24.71
N ARG A 39 3.94 -7.50 -24.57
CA ARG A 39 3.27 -6.19 -24.61
C ARG A 39 2.59 -5.92 -25.95
N GLY A 40 3.29 -6.21 -27.05
CA GLY A 40 2.78 -6.02 -28.41
C GLY A 40 1.58 -6.92 -28.71
N GLU A 41 1.63 -8.17 -28.24
CA GLU A 41 0.54 -9.14 -28.38
C GLU A 41 -0.71 -8.70 -27.60
N LEU A 42 -0.54 -8.30 -26.33
CA LEU A 42 -1.64 -7.78 -25.50
C LEU A 42 -2.23 -6.49 -26.08
N ALA A 43 -1.37 -5.57 -26.55
CA ALA A 43 -1.81 -4.34 -27.19
C ALA A 43 -2.61 -4.61 -28.48
N GLN A 44 -2.15 -5.56 -29.29
CA GLN A 44 -2.86 -5.98 -30.51
C GLN A 44 -4.22 -6.62 -30.19
N ASP A 45 -4.29 -7.47 -29.17
CA ASP A 45 -5.54 -8.11 -28.76
C ASP A 45 -6.58 -7.09 -28.27
N ILE A 46 -6.16 -6.12 -27.45
CA ILE A 46 -7.01 -5.01 -26.98
C ILE A 46 -7.55 -4.20 -28.17
N VAL A 47 -6.67 -3.80 -29.09
CA VAL A 47 -7.05 -3.00 -30.27
C VAL A 47 -7.99 -3.77 -31.19
N ALA A 48 -7.67 -5.03 -31.50
CA ALA A 48 -8.48 -5.87 -32.38
C ALA A 48 -9.89 -6.09 -31.82
N ARG A 49 -10.01 -6.25 -30.50
CA ARG A 49 -11.28 -6.49 -29.82
C ARG A 49 -12.18 -5.26 -29.77
N TRP A 50 -11.62 -4.08 -29.49
CA TRP A 50 -12.40 -2.89 -29.16
C TRP A 50 -12.50 -1.84 -30.28
N SER A 51 -11.61 -1.82 -31.28
CA SER A 51 -11.73 -0.91 -32.43
C SER A 51 -13.10 -0.98 -33.11
N PRO A 52 -13.67 -2.18 -33.41
CA PRO A 52 -14.99 -2.27 -34.03
C PRO A 52 -16.14 -1.82 -33.12
N TYR A 53 -15.97 -1.87 -31.80
CA TYR A 53 -16.93 -1.33 -30.84
C TYR A 53 -16.89 0.20 -30.86
N VAL A 54 -15.70 0.78 -30.87
CA VAL A 54 -15.50 2.24 -30.86
C VAL A 54 -16.00 2.89 -32.14
N GLU A 55 -15.70 2.29 -33.29
CA GLU A 55 -16.16 2.80 -34.59
C GLU A 55 -17.69 2.77 -34.71
N ARG A 56 -18.34 1.70 -34.21
CA ARG A 56 -19.81 1.59 -34.25
C ARG A 56 -20.52 2.54 -33.30
N ASN A 57 -19.96 2.77 -32.11
CA ASN A 57 -20.63 3.56 -31.08
C ASN A 57 -20.28 5.06 -31.12
N TYR A 58 -19.09 5.42 -31.64
CA TYR A 58 -18.61 6.80 -31.68
C TYR A 58 -18.40 7.35 -33.09
N GLY A 59 -18.66 6.56 -34.14
CA GLY A 59 -18.67 7.01 -35.53
C GLY A 59 -17.36 7.68 -35.96
N ALA A 60 -17.45 8.90 -36.51
CA ALA A 60 -16.29 9.66 -36.98
C ALA A 60 -15.28 10.00 -35.86
N MET A 61 -15.72 10.10 -34.60
CA MET A 61 -14.83 10.30 -33.45
C MET A 61 -14.09 9.01 -33.05
N GLY A 62 -14.61 7.85 -33.45
CA GLY A 62 -13.99 6.55 -33.23
C GLY A 62 -12.93 6.18 -34.28
N ALA A 63 -12.97 6.80 -35.46
CA ALA A 63 -11.97 6.57 -36.50
C ALA A 63 -10.56 6.97 -36.01
N GLY A 64 -9.58 6.08 -36.21
CA GLY A 64 -8.19 6.27 -35.75
C GLY A 64 -8.01 6.14 -34.23
N TRP A 65 -8.96 5.53 -33.52
CA TRP A 65 -8.83 5.29 -32.07
C TRP A 65 -7.63 4.42 -31.72
N SER A 66 -7.35 3.38 -32.49
CA SER A 66 -6.21 2.48 -32.30
C SER A 66 -4.86 3.22 -32.35
N GLU A 67 -4.69 4.13 -33.30
CA GLU A 67 -3.49 4.96 -33.45
C GLU A 67 -3.29 5.90 -32.26
N ARG A 68 -4.39 6.47 -31.73
CA ARG A 68 -4.32 7.33 -30.53
C ARG A 68 -4.03 6.54 -29.26
N MET A 69 -4.44 5.28 -29.21
CA MET A 69 -4.19 4.39 -28.07
C MET A 69 -2.77 3.81 -28.04
N GLU A 70 -2.01 3.93 -29.13
CA GLU A 70 -0.66 3.36 -29.22
C GLU A 70 0.26 3.87 -28.10
N GLY A 71 0.27 5.18 -27.83
CA GLY A 71 1.06 5.77 -26.74
C GLY A 71 0.66 5.24 -25.35
N THR A 72 -0.64 5.07 -25.10
CA THR A 72 -1.16 4.51 -23.85
C THR A 72 -0.79 3.04 -23.68
N LEU A 73 -0.90 2.23 -24.74
CA LEU A 73 -0.58 0.79 -24.71
C LEU A 73 0.92 0.54 -24.59
N GLN A 74 1.75 1.43 -25.14
CA GLN A 74 3.21 1.36 -24.99
C GLN A 74 3.68 1.72 -23.58
N THR A 75 2.97 2.62 -22.89
CA THR A 75 3.39 3.14 -21.57
C THR A 75 2.71 2.46 -20.38
N ALA A 76 1.57 1.80 -20.56
CA ALA A 76 0.86 1.10 -19.50
C ALA A 76 1.69 -0.02 -18.86
N ASP A 77 1.53 -0.27 -17.56
CA ASP A 77 2.16 -1.43 -16.91
C ASP A 77 1.69 -2.76 -17.52
N LEU A 78 2.58 -3.76 -17.52
CA LEU A 78 2.29 -5.06 -18.14
C LEU A 78 1.07 -5.75 -17.50
N GLY A 79 0.92 -5.68 -16.17
CA GLY A 79 -0.26 -6.21 -15.48
C GLY A 79 -1.56 -5.48 -15.84
N ASN A 80 -1.49 -4.18 -16.13
CA ASN A 80 -2.66 -3.41 -16.58
C ASN A 80 -3.06 -3.78 -18.01
N LEU A 81 -2.09 -4.11 -18.86
CA LEU A 81 -2.36 -4.63 -20.21
C LEU A 81 -3.01 -6.00 -20.19
N GLU A 82 -2.56 -6.91 -19.32
CA GLU A 82 -3.20 -8.23 -19.16
C GLU A 82 -4.66 -8.11 -18.70
N LEU A 83 -4.92 -7.23 -17.73
CA LEU A 83 -6.27 -6.93 -17.26
C LEU A 83 -7.14 -6.29 -18.35
N ALA A 84 -6.58 -5.34 -19.11
CA ALA A 84 -7.29 -4.69 -20.21
C ALA A 84 -7.63 -5.66 -21.36
N ALA A 85 -6.74 -6.60 -21.69
CA ALA A 85 -6.98 -7.63 -22.70
C ALA A 85 -8.10 -8.60 -22.28
N SER A 86 -8.13 -8.99 -21.00
CA SER A 86 -9.16 -9.87 -20.45
C SER A 86 -10.50 -9.20 -20.13
N ALA A 87 -10.62 -7.88 -20.27
CA ALA A 87 -11.80 -7.11 -19.87
C ALA A 87 -13.10 -7.55 -20.57
N GLY A 88 -14.22 -7.53 -19.84
CA GLY A 88 -15.55 -7.90 -20.36
C GLY A 88 -16.29 -6.77 -21.06
N SER A 89 -15.95 -5.50 -20.75
CA SER A 89 -16.55 -4.30 -21.33
C SER A 89 -15.50 -3.26 -21.73
N PHE A 90 -15.90 -2.32 -22.60
CA PHE A 90 -15.04 -1.24 -23.07
C PHE A 90 -14.62 -0.30 -21.94
N GLU A 91 -15.51 -0.05 -20.98
CA GLU A 91 -15.26 0.76 -19.80
C GLU A 91 -14.28 0.08 -18.85
N GLN A 92 -14.41 -1.25 -18.66
CA GLN A 92 -13.46 -2.04 -17.87
C GLN A 92 -12.07 -2.04 -18.49
N MET A 93 -11.97 -2.16 -19.81
CA MET A 93 -10.71 -2.08 -20.55
C MET A 93 -10.05 -0.71 -20.36
N ASN A 94 -10.78 0.40 -20.57
CA ASN A 94 -10.23 1.74 -20.38
C ASN A 94 -9.78 2.00 -18.94
N ALA A 95 -10.55 1.51 -17.97
CA ALA A 95 -10.24 1.71 -16.57
C ALA A 95 -9.04 0.87 -16.11
N ALA A 96 -8.80 -0.30 -16.72
CA ALA A 96 -7.58 -1.08 -16.53
C ALA A 96 -6.34 -0.36 -17.11
N LEU A 97 -6.46 0.22 -18.31
CA LEU A 97 -5.35 0.93 -18.96
C LEU A 97 -4.93 2.22 -18.24
N LEU A 98 -5.85 2.92 -17.58
CA LEU A 98 -5.58 4.18 -16.87
C LEU A 98 -5.05 4.00 -15.44
N GLY A 99 -4.78 2.75 -15.02
CA GLY A 99 -4.08 2.46 -13.76
C GLY A 99 -4.81 2.86 -12.46
N GLY A 100 -6.11 3.14 -12.50
CA GLY A 100 -6.82 3.64 -11.32
C GLY A 100 -8.34 3.48 -11.36
N ALA A 101 -8.88 2.96 -10.25
CA ALA A 101 -10.30 2.82 -9.89
C ALA A 101 -11.16 1.74 -10.58
N GLY A 102 -10.78 1.23 -11.77
CA GLY A 102 -11.57 0.20 -12.47
C GLY A 102 -11.37 -1.23 -12.00
N ALA A 103 -10.13 -1.59 -11.64
CA ALA A 103 -9.81 -2.94 -11.17
C ALA A 103 -10.56 -3.28 -9.88
N SER A 104 -10.74 -2.29 -8.99
CA SER A 104 -11.54 -2.42 -7.76
C SER A 104 -13.04 -2.57 -8.03
N ALA A 105 -13.55 -2.00 -9.12
CA ALA A 105 -14.96 -2.11 -9.52
C ALA A 105 -15.28 -3.44 -10.23
N ALA A 106 -14.32 -4.02 -10.97
CA ALA A 106 -14.49 -5.30 -11.64
C ALA A 106 -14.51 -6.48 -10.65
N VAL A 107 -13.71 -6.42 -9.56
CA VAL A 107 -13.72 -7.43 -8.49
C VAL A 107 -15.02 -7.35 -7.67
N ALA A 108 -15.57 -6.15 -7.46
CA ALA A 108 -16.86 -5.96 -6.79
C ALA A 108 -18.04 -6.55 -7.58
N ALA A 109 -17.94 -6.66 -8.91
CA ALA A 109 -18.99 -7.21 -9.76
C ALA A 109 -19.06 -8.76 -9.77
N GLN A 110 -18.03 -9.45 -9.27
CA GLN A 110 -17.97 -10.92 -9.26
C GLN A 110 -18.38 -11.59 -7.93
N GLY A 111 -18.91 -10.83 -6.96
CA GLY A 111 -19.48 -11.39 -5.75
C GLY A 111 -18.49 -12.14 -4.84
N GLN A 112 -17.18 -11.96 -5.04
CA GLN A 112 -16.18 -12.44 -4.09
C GLN A 112 -16.18 -11.51 -2.87
N PRO A 113 -16.36 -12.02 -1.64
CA PRO A 113 -16.31 -11.18 -0.46
C PRO A 113 -14.88 -10.66 -0.29
N ASN A 114 -14.73 -9.35 -0.43
CA ASN A 114 -13.69 -8.56 0.22
C ASN A 114 -12.22 -8.80 -0.18
N LEU A 115 -11.94 -9.00 -1.46
CA LEU A 115 -10.57 -8.82 -1.97
C LEU A 115 -10.32 -7.34 -2.27
N GLN A 116 -10.11 -6.54 -1.23
CA GLN A 116 -9.46 -5.23 -1.37
C GLN A 116 -7.96 -5.49 -1.57
N PRO A 117 -7.32 -5.01 -2.65
CA PRO A 117 -5.87 -4.95 -2.71
C PRO A 117 -5.39 -4.26 -1.44
N THR A 118 -4.47 -4.87 -0.70
CA THR A 118 -3.86 -4.25 0.47
C THR A 118 -3.22 -2.95 0.00
N ALA A 119 -3.89 -1.83 0.29
CA ALA A 119 -3.36 -0.52 -0.05
C ALA A 119 -2.10 -0.32 0.79
N LEU A 120 -0.95 -0.19 0.12
CA LEU A 120 0.27 0.27 0.76
C LEU A 120 -0.05 1.60 1.48
N GLY A 121 0.14 1.65 2.79
CA GLY A 121 -0.24 2.77 3.66
C GLY A 121 -1.55 2.60 4.42
N SER A 122 -2.12 1.40 4.51
CA SER A 122 -3.27 1.16 5.41
C SER A 122 -2.87 1.37 6.86
N SER A 123 -3.40 2.41 7.51
CA SER A 123 -3.20 2.72 8.94
C SER A 123 -3.89 1.72 9.90
N GLY A 124 -4.00 0.46 9.51
CA GLY A 124 -4.55 -0.62 10.32
C GLY A 124 -3.99 -1.99 9.93
N SER A 125 -3.35 -2.07 8.75
CA SER A 125 -2.78 -3.31 8.19
C SER A 125 -1.29 -3.20 7.93
N ASP A 126 -0.81 -2.00 7.60
CA ASP A 126 0.59 -1.73 7.32
C ASP A 126 1.20 -1.05 8.54
N LEU A 127 2.11 -1.75 9.19
CA LEU A 127 2.87 -1.19 10.30
C LEU A 127 4.30 -0.96 9.89
N VAL A 128 4.84 0.20 10.26
CA VAL A 128 6.25 0.55 10.11
C VAL A 128 6.99 0.09 11.37
N PHE A 129 8.07 -0.65 11.17
CA PHE A 129 9.00 -0.99 12.24
C PHE A 129 9.95 0.18 12.51
N THR A 130 10.03 0.60 13.77
CA THR A 130 11.01 1.56 14.24
C THR A 130 11.93 0.88 15.25
N PRO A 131 13.25 0.74 14.96
CA PRO A 131 14.19 0.16 15.89
C PRO A 131 14.42 1.10 17.08
N LEU A 132 14.63 0.51 18.26
CA LEU A 132 14.99 1.21 19.48
C LEU A 132 16.34 0.70 20.00
N SER A 133 17.02 1.51 20.79
CA SER A 133 18.08 0.97 21.66
C SER A 133 17.41 -0.01 22.64
N PRO A 134 17.95 -1.24 22.83
CA PRO A 134 17.36 -2.22 23.73
C PRO A 134 17.04 -1.61 25.10
N CYS A 135 15.79 -1.71 25.53
CA CYS A 135 15.30 -1.08 26.75
C CYS A 135 14.43 -2.04 27.54
N ARG A 136 14.70 -2.19 28.85
CA ARG A 136 13.91 -3.09 29.69
C ARG A 136 12.57 -2.49 30.02
N ILE A 137 11.49 -3.18 29.66
CA ILE A 137 10.13 -2.76 30.03
C ILE A 137 9.57 -3.59 31.18
N VAL A 138 9.97 -4.86 31.37
CA VAL A 138 9.50 -5.69 32.49
C VAL A 138 10.68 -6.37 33.18
N ASP A 139 10.72 -6.34 34.51
CA ASP A 139 11.61 -7.17 35.32
C ASP A 139 10.89 -7.64 36.59
N THR A 140 10.35 -8.85 36.57
CA THR A 140 9.57 -9.34 37.72
C THR A 140 10.42 -9.64 38.95
N ARG A 141 11.73 -9.80 38.77
CA ARG A 141 12.70 -9.99 39.86
C ARG A 141 12.83 -8.75 40.74
N VAL A 142 12.52 -7.59 40.17
CA VAL A 142 12.54 -6.29 40.86
C VAL A 142 11.15 -5.94 41.38
N VAL A 143 10.11 -6.11 40.56
CA VAL A 143 8.73 -5.76 40.93
C VAL A 143 7.74 -6.90 40.61
N GLY A 144 6.94 -7.29 41.61
CA GLY A 144 5.82 -8.22 41.45
C GLY A 144 6.17 -9.70 41.61
N GLY A 145 7.45 -10.08 41.58
CA GLY A 145 7.90 -11.46 41.77
C GLY A 145 7.48 -12.41 40.65
N PRO A 146 7.77 -13.72 40.77
CA PRO A 146 7.61 -14.66 39.68
C PRO A 146 6.15 -14.81 39.29
N ILE A 147 5.88 -15.04 38.01
CA ILE A 147 4.57 -15.49 37.56
C ILE A 147 4.42 -16.93 38.03
N LEU A 148 3.37 -17.23 38.80
CA LEU A 148 3.13 -18.57 39.33
C LEU A 148 2.77 -19.56 38.20
N ALA A 149 2.89 -20.85 38.50
CA ALA A 149 2.43 -21.90 37.59
C ALA A 149 0.94 -21.71 37.26
N ASP A 150 0.60 -21.91 35.99
CA ASP A 150 -0.71 -21.60 35.41
C ASP A 150 -1.21 -20.17 35.66
N GLY A 151 -0.30 -19.24 35.95
CA GLY A 151 -0.58 -17.85 36.23
C GLY A 151 -0.52 -16.97 34.99
N GLU A 152 -1.17 -15.81 35.09
CA GLU A 152 -1.15 -14.75 34.08
C GLU A 152 -0.90 -13.41 34.76
N ARG A 153 -0.15 -12.52 34.08
CA ARG A 153 0.03 -11.14 34.51
C ARG A 153 -0.06 -10.18 33.34
N SER A 154 -0.75 -9.06 33.56
CA SER A 154 -0.87 -7.97 32.58
C SER A 154 0.25 -6.94 32.76
N PHE A 155 0.74 -6.40 31.66
CA PHE A 155 1.83 -5.42 31.63
C PHE A 155 1.52 -4.23 30.72
N LYS A 156 2.19 -3.11 30.99
CA LYS A 156 2.20 -1.95 30.11
C LYS A 156 3.21 -2.17 28.99
N GLY A 157 2.76 -1.92 27.76
CA GLY A 157 3.60 -1.96 26.55
C GLY A 157 4.14 -0.57 26.16
N TYR A 158 3.45 0.48 26.57
CA TYR A 158 3.89 1.87 26.45
C TYR A 158 3.41 2.63 27.69
N THR A 159 4.15 3.67 28.08
CA THR A 159 3.79 4.56 29.19
C THR A 159 4.17 6.00 28.84
N ALA A 160 3.57 6.98 29.53
CA ALA A 160 3.89 8.38 29.33
C ALA A 160 5.22 8.78 29.99
N SER A 161 5.61 8.13 31.09
CA SER A 161 6.80 8.46 31.87
C SER A 161 7.87 7.37 31.83
N ASP A 162 7.57 6.20 32.40
CA ASP A 162 8.54 5.15 32.67
C ASP A 162 7.88 3.78 32.91
N PHE A 163 8.72 2.75 33.09
CA PHE A 163 8.31 1.36 33.36
C PHE A 163 8.69 0.89 34.77
N THR A 164 9.04 1.79 35.69
CA THR A 164 9.53 1.42 37.04
C THR A 164 8.48 0.64 37.84
N SER A 165 7.19 0.89 37.60
CA SER A 165 6.05 0.18 38.21
C SER A 165 5.98 -1.31 37.86
N GLN A 166 6.75 -1.78 36.86
CA GLN A 166 6.88 -3.18 36.46
C GLN A 166 8.35 -3.63 36.38
N GLY A 167 9.24 -2.93 37.11
CA GLY A 167 10.67 -3.26 37.22
C GLY A 167 11.51 -2.86 36.01
N GLY A 168 10.92 -2.16 35.04
CA GLY A 168 11.59 -1.69 33.83
C GLY A 168 12.37 -0.38 34.03
N ALA A 169 12.78 0.21 32.91
CA ALA A 169 13.59 1.41 32.85
C ALA A 169 12.87 2.66 33.43
N PRO A 170 13.63 3.62 34.01
CA PRO A 170 13.12 4.93 34.43
C PRO A 170 12.93 5.89 33.24
N SER A 171 12.38 5.39 32.12
CA SER A 171 12.06 6.14 30.91
C SER A 171 10.98 5.40 30.12
N ASN A 172 10.31 6.08 29.19
CA ASN A 172 9.31 5.46 28.30
C ASN A 172 9.94 4.64 27.15
N CYS A 173 11.26 4.41 27.18
CA CYS A 173 12.02 3.70 26.15
C CYS A 173 11.89 4.29 24.73
N GLY A 174 11.35 5.50 24.57
CA GLY A 174 11.03 6.08 23.27
C GLY A 174 9.88 5.39 22.54
N ILE A 175 9.07 4.57 23.23
CA ILE A 175 7.89 3.93 22.63
C ILE A 175 6.75 4.95 22.58
N PRO A 176 6.20 5.27 21.39
CA PRO A 176 5.07 6.18 21.29
C PRO A 176 3.82 5.58 21.93
N THR A 177 2.97 6.45 22.49
CA THR A 177 1.62 6.06 22.90
C THR A 177 0.86 5.60 21.66
N ASN A 178 0.15 4.48 21.75
CA ASN A 178 -0.55 3.84 20.64
C ASN A 178 0.33 3.01 19.69
N ALA A 179 1.53 2.59 20.12
CA ALA A 179 2.26 1.53 19.41
C ALA A 179 1.36 0.29 19.20
N ALA A 180 1.40 -0.26 18.01
CA ALA A 180 0.52 -1.32 17.54
C ALA A 180 0.98 -2.71 17.99
N SER A 181 2.30 -2.93 17.98
CA SER A 181 2.97 -4.15 18.41
C SER A 181 4.39 -3.81 18.86
N LEU A 182 4.98 -4.63 19.71
CA LEU A 182 6.37 -4.51 20.14
C LEU A 182 7.19 -5.67 19.60
N GLN A 183 8.42 -5.36 19.18
CA GLN A 183 9.47 -6.36 19.01
C GLN A 183 10.22 -6.48 20.33
N VAL A 184 10.18 -7.66 20.94
CA VAL A 184 10.73 -7.87 22.28
C VAL A 184 11.59 -9.11 22.38
N LYS A 185 12.52 -9.08 23.33
CA LYS A 185 13.24 -10.23 23.85
C LYS A 185 12.61 -10.65 25.17
N ILE A 186 11.97 -11.81 25.18
CA ILE A 186 11.35 -12.41 26.35
C ILE A 186 12.34 -13.38 26.97
N THR A 187 12.59 -13.26 28.27
CA THR A 187 13.56 -14.09 28.98
C THR A 187 12.91 -14.70 30.22
N SER A 188 12.99 -16.02 30.35
CA SER A 188 12.68 -16.76 31.57
C SER A 188 13.91 -16.77 32.47
N VAL A 189 13.71 -16.39 33.73
CA VAL A 189 14.75 -16.40 34.76
C VAL A 189 14.29 -17.28 35.92
N TYR A 190 15.18 -18.13 36.41
CA TYR A 190 14.92 -19.08 37.50
C TYR A 190 13.57 -19.84 37.37
N PRO A 191 13.29 -20.51 36.23
CA PRO A 191 12.08 -21.29 36.09
C PRO A 191 12.08 -22.44 37.11
N GLY A 192 10.99 -22.59 37.86
CA GLY A 192 10.81 -23.66 38.85
C GLY A 192 10.48 -25.04 38.24
N GLY A 193 10.27 -25.10 36.92
CA GLY A 193 9.95 -26.30 36.17
C GLY A 193 10.07 -26.06 34.66
N ASN A 194 9.93 -27.13 33.87
CA ASN A 194 9.84 -26.99 32.41
C ASN A 194 8.51 -26.35 32.05
N GLY A 195 8.52 -25.42 31.11
CA GLY A 195 7.31 -24.69 30.76
C GLY A 195 7.48 -23.75 29.58
N TYR A 196 6.54 -22.83 29.46
CA TYR A 196 6.54 -21.84 28.40
C TYR A 196 5.84 -20.57 28.86
N PHE A 197 6.18 -19.48 28.19
CA PHE A 197 5.42 -18.24 28.22
C PHE A 197 4.60 -18.10 26.95
N THR A 198 3.40 -17.53 27.09
CA THR A 198 2.58 -17.05 25.98
C THR A 198 2.26 -15.59 26.22
N ALA A 199 2.77 -14.70 25.36
CA ALA A 199 2.47 -13.28 25.38
C ALA A 199 1.44 -12.93 24.30
N TYR A 200 0.42 -12.15 24.66
CA TYR A 200 -0.73 -11.85 23.79
C TYR A 200 -1.40 -10.54 24.20
N PRO A 201 -2.20 -9.92 23.33
CA PRO A 201 -2.87 -8.66 23.64
C PRO A 201 -3.74 -8.79 24.90
N PHE A 202 -3.80 -7.71 25.68
CA PHE A 202 -4.74 -7.60 26.77
C PHE A 202 -6.19 -7.68 26.24
N ASN A 203 -7.12 -8.23 27.03
CA ASN A 203 -8.51 -8.50 26.65
C ASN A 203 -8.73 -9.47 25.47
N GLU A 204 -7.68 -10.14 24.98
CA GLU A 204 -7.82 -11.22 24.00
C GLU A 204 -7.70 -12.60 24.64
N ALA A 205 -8.28 -13.60 23.99
CA ALA A 205 -8.13 -14.98 24.42
C ALA A 205 -6.67 -15.44 24.26
N LYS A 206 -6.14 -16.12 25.28
CA LYS A 206 -4.79 -16.69 25.24
C LYS A 206 -4.66 -17.64 24.04
N PRO A 207 -3.71 -17.42 23.11
CA PRO A 207 -3.49 -18.33 22.01
C PRO A 207 -2.84 -19.64 22.47
N LEU A 208 -2.94 -20.69 21.65
CA LEU A 208 -2.27 -21.97 21.90
C LEU A 208 -0.75 -21.91 21.68
N ALA A 209 -0.27 -20.91 20.94
CA ALA A 209 1.15 -20.76 20.62
C ALA A 209 1.96 -20.21 21.81
N SER A 210 3.18 -20.71 21.97
CA SER A 210 4.17 -20.20 22.93
C SER A 210 5.01 -19.08 22.33
N SER A 211 5.34 -18.06 23.12
CA SER A 211 6.34 -17.02 22.76
C SER A 211 7.76 -17.43 23.16
N LEU A 212 7.91 -18.23 24.23
CA LEU A 212 9.18 -18.80 24.68
C LEU A 212 8.92 -20.13 25.37
N ASN A 213 9.63 -21.19 24.98
CA ASN A 213 9.70 -22.44 25.74
C ASN A 213 10.98 -22.44 26.58
N TYR A 214 10.91 -22.93 27.82
CA TYR A 214 12.04 -22.93 28.74
C TYR A 214 12.10 -24.22 29.57
N THR A 215 13.31 -24.54 30.03
CA THR A 215 13.61 -25.73 30.84
C THR A 215 14.08 -25.30 32.22
N ASN A 216 13.75 -26.09 33.24
CA ASN A 216 14.19 -25.86 34.62
C ASN A 216 15.73 -25.70 34.70
N GLY A 217 16.19 -24.76 35.51
CA GLY A 217 17.61 -24.55 35.79
C GLY A 217 18.37 -23.72 34.74
N PHE A 218 17.74 -23.33 33.65
CA PHE A 218 18.37 -22.51 32.60
C PHE A 218 17.66 -21.17 32.42
N ILE A 219 18.46 -20.11 32.23
CA ILE A 219 17.96 -18.83 31.74
C ILE A 219 17.86 -18.95 30.23
N MET A 220 16.65 -18.84 29.71
CA MET A 220 16.37 -18.97 28.27
C MET A 220 15.67 -17.71 27.76
N SER A 221 15.95 -17.36 26.52
CA SER A 221 15.44 -16.14 25.91
C SER A 221 15.06 -16.39 24.46
N ASN A 222 14.01 -15.72 24.00
CA ASN A 222 13.59 -15.73 22.60
C ASN A 222 13.11 -14.33 22.18
N GLU A 223 13.26 -14.03 20.90
CA GLU A 223 12.76 -12.81 20.31
C GLU A 223 11.37 -13.07 19.72
N SER A 224 10.41 -12.20 20.06
CA SER A 224 8.99 -12.35 19.69
C SER A 224 8.37 -10.99 19.43
N SER A 225 7.42 -10.93 18.50
CA SER A 225 6.52 -9.79 18.35
C SER A 225 5.29 -9.98 19.24
N ILE A 226 4.85 -8.92 19.93
CA ILE A 226 3.62 -8.94 20.75
C ILE A 226 2.70 -7.82 20.27
N THR A 227 1.55 -8.21 19.71
CA THR A 227 0.46 -7.27 19.41
C THR A 227 -0.07 -6.66 20.71
N LEU A 228 -0.28 -5.34 20.72
CA LEU A 228 -0.78 -4.62 21.88
C LEU A 228 -2.29 -4.35 21.76
N CYS A 229 -2.97 -4.41 22.90
CA CYS A 229 -4.36 -3.96 23.03
C CYS A 229 -4.47 -2.46 22.80
N ARG A 230 -5.39 -2.07 21.91
CA ARG A 230 -5.67 -0.69 21.51
C ARG A 230 -7.12 -0.53 21.02
N PRO A 231 -7.67 0.70 21.00
CA PRO A 231 -7.17 1.88 21.70
C PRO A 231 -7.51 1.85 23.20
N ALA A 232 -6.72 2.56 24.02
CA ALA A 232 -7.02 2.87 25.43
C ALA A 232 -7.29 1.69 26.39
N CYS A 233 -6.44 0.67 26.36
CA CYS A 233 -6.51 -0.46 27.32
C CYS A 233 -5.78 -0.16 28.64
N THR A 234 -6.29 -0.70 29.75
CA THR A 234 -5.67 -0.56 31.08
C THR A 234 -4.31 -1.25 31.17
N SER A 235 -4.07 -2.27 30.38
CA SER A 235 -2.76 -2.87 30.08
C SER A 235 -2.69 -3.17 28.59
N GLN A 236 -1.50 -3.39 28.05
CA GLN A 236 -1.36 -3.61 26.60
C GLN A 236 -1.26 -5.09 26.25
N PHE A 237 -0.61 -5.89 27.10
CA PHE A 237 -0.43 -7.31 26.85
C PHE A 237 -0.47 -8.11 28.15
N ASN A 238 -0.80 -9.39 28.01
CA ASN A 238 -0.74 -10.41 29.05
C ASN A 238 0.43 -11.35 28.78
N VAL A 239 1.01 -11.90 29.85
CA VAL A 239 1.94 -13.02 29.76
C VAL A 239 1.43 -14.13 30.68
N TYR A 240 1.08 -15.26 30.07
CA TYR A 240 0.80 -16.51 30.76
C TYR A 240 2.08 -17.31 30.97
N SER A 241 2.20 -18.00 32.10
CA SER A 241 3.27 -18.94 32.41
C SER A 241 2.74 -20.32 32.77
N TYR A 242 3.22 -21.35 32.08
CA TYR A 242 2.86 -22.73 32.41
C TYR A 242 3.47 -23.19 33.74
N ALA A 243 4.78 -23.00 33.91
CA ALA A 243 5.49 -23.25 35.16
C ALA A 243 5.85 -21.93 35.85
N GLN A 244 6.12 -21.95 37.15
CA GLN A 244 6.56 -20.73 37.84
C GLN A 244 7.88 -20.23 37.24
N SER A 245 7.98 -18.94 36.90
CA SER A 245 9.22 -18.34 36.41
C SER A 245 9.22 -16.83 36.64
N GLU A 246 10.41 -16.28 36.87
CA GLU A 246 10.61 -14.84 36.69
C GLU A 246 10.64 -14.52 35.19
N LEU A 247 10.20 -13.31 34.86
CA LEU A 247 10.04 -12.80 33.52
C LEU A 247 10.82 -11.50 33.38
N VAL A 248 11.64 -11.43 32.33
CA VAL A 248 12.30 -10.20 31.90
C VAL A 248 11.93 -9.95 30.44
N ILE A 249 11.50 -8.72 30.13
CA ILE A 249 11.19 -8.30 28.76
C ILE A 249 11.98 -7.05 28.42
N ASP A 250 12.80 -7.16 27.39
CA ASP A 250 13.54 -6.05 26.78
C ASP A 250 12.93 -5.74 25.40
N VAL A 251 12.59 -4.48 25.12
CA VAL A 251 12.10 -4.04 23.80
C VAL A 251 13.27 -3.70 22.89
N THR A 252 13.21 -4.12 21.63
CA THR A 252 14.21 -3.83 20.58
C THR A 252 13.65 -2.94 19.46
N GLY A 253 12.33 -2.77 19.42
CA GLY A 253 11.65 -1.85 18.51
C GLY A 253 10.13 -1.97 18.66
N TYR A 254 9.41 -1.18 17.87
CA TYR A 254 7.95 -1.23 17.85
C TYR A 254 7.44 -1.12 16.42
N PHE A 255 6.21 -1.55 16.23
CA PHE A 255 5.45 -1.40 15.01
C PHE A 255 4.33 -0.40 15.27
N MET A 256 4.12 0.55 14.36
CA MET A 256 2.99 1.50 14.40
C MET A 256 2.50 1.80 12.99
N GLU A 257 1.26 2.28 12.88
CA GLU A 257 0.72 2.78 11.63
C GLU A 257 1.64 3.87 11.05
N PRO A 258 1.85 3.93 9.71
CA PRO A 258 2.55 5.04 9.11
C PRO A 258 1.79 6.33 9.38
N GLU A 259 2.33 7.18 10.25
CA GLU A 259 1.85 8.55 10.38
C GLU A 259 2.29 9.33 9.15
N ALA A 260 1.32 9.76 8.33
CA ALA A 260 1.57 10.67 7.23
C ALA A 260 2.15 11.97 7.81
N THR A 261 3.45 12.18 7.66
CA THR A 261 4.08 13.45 8.02
C THR A 261 3.46 14.53 7.14
N ALA A 262 2.81 15.52 7.75
CA ALA A 262 2.22 16.63 7.01
C ALA A 262 3.32 17.29 6.15
N LEU A 263 3.07 17.41 4.85
CA LEU A 263 3.99 18.10 3.95
C LEU A 263 4.11 19.56 4.40
N ASP A 264 5.35 20.02 4.59
CA ASP A 264 5.64 21.44 4.77
C ASP A 264 5.60 22.08 3.39
N CYS A 265 4.53 22.82 3.13
CA CYS A 265 4.25 23.44 1.84
C CYS A 265 4.30 24.97 1.93
N THR A 266 4.97 25.58 0.97
CA THR A 266 5.05 27.03 0.78
C THR A 266 4.70 27.39 -0.67
N VAL A 267 4.32 28.64 -0.92
CA VAL A 267 4.05 29.12 -2.28
C VAL A 267 5.13 30.12 -2.66
N ALA A 268 5.99 29.76 -3.62
CA ALA A 268 6.91 30.70 -4.24
C ALA A 268 6.15 31.51 -5.29
N GLN A 269 6.24 32.85 -5.23
CA GLN A 269 5.60 33.73 -6.20
C GLN A 269 6.58 34.74 -6.79
N ALA A 270 6.42 35.00 -8.07
CA ALA A 270 7.10 36.07 -8.79
C ALA A 270 6.09 36.87 -9.61
N SER A 271 6.25 38.18 -9.62
CA SER A 271 5.47 39.09 -10.44
C SER A 271 6.38 39.98 -11.26
N GLY A 272 5.86 40.50 -12.37
CA GLY A 272 6.61 41.39 -13.25
C GLY A 272 5.68 42.00 -14.28
N SER A 273 6.27 42.65 -15.27
CA SER A 273 5.53 43.25 -16.39
C SER A 273 6.04 42.73 -17.72
N LEU A 274 5.13 42.56 -18.67
CA LEU A 274 5.43 42.27 -20.07
C LEU A 274 5.43 43.60 -20.83
N ALA A 275 6.54 43.88 -21.49
CA ALA A 275 6.65 45.06 -22.35
C ALA A 275 5.73 44.94 -23.58
N LEU A 276 5.38 46.09 -24.15
CA LEU A 276 4.61 46.16 -25.39
C LEU A 276 5.30 45.35 -26.49
N LEU A 277 4.53 44.63 -27.32
CA LEU A 277 5.07 43.89 -28.48
C LEU A 277 6.12 42.82 -28.12
N SER A 278 6.20 42.38 -26.86
CA SER A 278 7.26 41.48 -26.38
C SER A 278 7.23 40.04 -26.93
N GLY A 279 6.26 39.72 -27.79
CA GLY A 279 6.10 38.36 -28.34
C GLY A 279 5.88 37.34 -27.22
N LEU A 280 6.28 36.08 -27.48
CA LEU A 280 6.25 35.02 -26.46
C LEU A 280 7.41 35.21 -25.47
N GLN A 281 7.09 35.25 -24.18
CA GLN A 281 8.03 35.46 -23.10
C GLN A 281 7.93 34.30 -22.10
N THR A 282 9.01 33.53 -21.99
CA THR A 282 9.14 32.49 -20.97
C THR A 282 9.58 33.10 -19.64
N LYS A 283 8.84 32.78 -18.58
CA LYS A 283 9.12 33.21 -17.21
C LYS A 283 9.06 32.01 -16.28
N THR A 284 9.99 31.94 -15.33
CA THR A 284 10.13 30.81 -14.42
C THR A 284 10.26 31.28 -12.98
N ILE A 285 9.74 30.50 -12.04
CA ILE A 285 10.02 30.61 -10.61
C ILE A 285 10.53 29.27 -10.12
N ALA A 286 11.51 29.29 -9.22
CA ALA A 286 12.05 28.08 -8.58
C ALA A 286 11.52 27.97 -7.15
N CYS A 287 11.35 26.73 -6.68
CA CYS A 287 11.10 26.46 -5.27
C CYS A 287 12.35 26.76 -4.43
N PRO A 288 12.18 27.10 -3.13
CA PRO A 288 13.30 27.20 -2.21
C PRO A 288 14.10 25.89 -2.15
N ALA A 289 15.39 25.99 -1.81
CA ALA A 289 16.24 24.81 -1.70
C ALA A 289 15.65 23.79 -0.70
N GLY A 290 15.60 22.51 -1.10
CA GLY A 290 15.01 21.43 -0.31
C GLY A 290 13.50 21.28 -0.43
N TYR A 291 12.83 22.07 -1.28
CA TYR A 291 11.42 21.87 -1.63
C TYR A 291 11.27 21.37 -3.08
N THR A 292 10.29 20.50 -3.29
CA THR A 292 9.91 19.99 -4.62
C THR A 292 8.61 20.64 -5.06
N VAL A 293 8.49 21.00 -6.34
CA VAL A 293 7.25 21.58 -6.86
C VAL A 293 6.17 20.50 -6.97
N THR A 294 4.99 20.79 -6.43
CA THR A 294 3.81 19.91 -6.48
C THR A 294 2.68 20.49 -7.33
N GLY A 295 2.78 21.78 -7.66
CA GLY A 295 1.84 22.47 -8.54
C GLY A 295 2.27 23.91 -8.76
N GLY A 296 1.54 24.63 -9.60
CA GLY A 296 1.80 26.03 -9.89
C GLY A 296 0.91 26.52 -11.01
N GLY A 297 1.15 27.75 -11.42
CA GLY A 297 0.30 28.42 -12.40
C GLY A 297 0.76 29.82 -12.72
N CYS A 298 0.15 30.34 -13.77
CA CYS A 298 0.40 31.67 -14.30
C CYS A 298 -0.92 32.45 -14.26
N GLY A 299 -0.84 33.73 -13.95
CA GLY A 299 -1.98 34.63 -13.94
C GLY A 299 -1.54 36.07 -14.21
N GLY A 300 -2.49 36.99 -14.27
CA GLY A 300 -2.19 38.40 -14.48
C GLY A 300 -3.42 39.23 -14.78
N VAL A 301 -3.19 40.49 -15.15
CA VAL A 301 -4.26 41.40 -15.54
C VAL A 301 -4.90 40.98 -16.87
N LEU A 302 -6.15 41.40 -17.09
CA LEU A 302 -6.88 41.14 -18.33
C LEU A 302 -6.06 41.59 -19.55
N GLY A 303 -5.91 40.70 -20.54
CA GLY A 303 -5.16 40.95 -21.78
C GLY A 303 -3.84 40.18 -21.91
N ILE A 304 -3.41 39.44 -20.88
CA ILE A 304 -2.31 38.47 -21.00
C ILE A 304 -2.86 37.16 -21.56
N ALA A 305 -2.21 36.64 -22.60
CA ALA A 305 -2.45 35.28 -23.07
C ALA A 305 -1.39 34.35 -22.47
N ILE A 306 -1.84 33.23 -21.89
CA ILE A 306 -0.96 32.18 -21.37
C ILE A 306 -0.90 31.10 -22.45
N SER A 307 0.25 30.94 -23.08
CA SER A 307 0.48 29.93 -24.12
C SER A 307 0.84 28.56 -23.52
N ASN A 308 1.57 28.55 -22.40
CA ASN A 308 1.90 27.34 -21.68
C ASN A 308 2.06 27.59 -20.17
N SER A 309 1.80 26.57 -19.36
CA SER A 309 1.93 26.57 -17.91
C SER A 309 2.29 25.14 -17.46
N GLU A 310 3.58 24.91 -17.20
CA GLU A 310 4.12 23.57 -16.94
C GLU A 310 5.17 23.57 -15.81
N PRO A 311 5.46 22.42 -15.19
CA PRO A 311 6.57 22.30 -14.26
C PRO A 311 7.89 22.67 -14.93
N ASN A 312 8.70 23.50 -14.27
CA ASN A 312 10.05 23.81 -14.73
C ASN A 312 10.99 22.65 -14.33
N VAL A 313 11.46 21.89 -15.31
CA VAL A 313 12.31 20.71 -15.07
C VAL A 313 13.77 21.03 -15.40
N VAL A 314 14.66 20.83 -14.43
CA VAL A 314 16.12 20.96 -14.61
C VAL A 314 16.78 19.66 -14.18
N GLY A 315 17.57 19.05 -15.08
CA GLY A 315 18.22 17.76 -14.80
C GLY A 315 17.25 16.60 -14.54
N GLY A 316 16.06 16.64 -15.14
CA GLY A 316 15.02 15.60 -14.97
C GLY A 316 14.21 15.72 -13.67
N GLN A 317 14.46 16.74 -12.85
CA GLN A 317 13.70 17.00 -11.63
C GLN A 317 12.92 18.32 -11.73
N PRO A 318 11.66 18.37 -11.28
CA PRO A 318 10.86 19.57 -11.33
C PRO A 318 11.28 20.51 -10.17
N VAL A 319 11.87 21.65 -10.52
CA VAL A 319 12.47 22.61 -9.56
C VAL A 319 11.62 23.85 -9.36
N GLY A 320 10.49 23.97 -10.07
CA GLY A 320 9.63 25.14 -10.00
C GLY A 320 8.55 25.15 -11.08
N TRP A 321 8.09 26.34 -11.46
CA TRP A 321 7.03 26.51 -12.47
C TRP A 321 7.48 27.40 -13.62
N LYS A 322 7.07 27.04 -14.84
CA LYS A 322 7.40 27.75 -16.08
C LYS A 322 6.10 28.20 -16.77
N CYS A 323 6.11 29.44 -17.21
CA CYS A 323 5.01 30.11 -17.88
C CYS A 323 5.49 30.73 -19.19
N ASP A 324 4.83 30.40 -20.30
CA ASP A 324 5.04 31.07 -21.57
C ASP A 324 3.88 32.05 -21.79
N LEU A 325 4.20 33.35 -21.73
CA LEU A 325 3.22 34.44 -21.69
C LEU A 325 3.34 35.30 -22.94
N VAL A 326 2.21 35.79 -23.45
CA VAL A 326 2.17 36.76 -24.54
C VAL A 326 1.46 38.02 -24.06
N GLY A 327 2.16 39.16 -24.18
CA GLY A 327 1.64 40.47 -23.83
C GLY A 327 0.75 41.09 -24.93
N SER A 328 -0.02 42.12 -24.57
CA SER A 328 -0.83 42.88 -25.51
C SER A 328 0.01 43.84 -26.36
N LEU A 329 -0.51 44.21 -27.53
CA LEU A 329 0.06 45.21 -28.42
C LEU A 329 -0.21 46.66 -27.96
N LEU A 330 -1.01 46.86 -26.90
CA LEU A 330 -1.58 48.17 -26.54
C LEU A 330 -1.11 48.73 -25.19
N SER A 331 -0.60 47.90 -24.27
CA SER A 331 -0.10 48.37 -22.96
C SER A 331 0.85 47.38 -22.31
N VAL A 332 1.60 47.86 -21.30
CA VAL A 332 2.40 47.02 -20.40
C VAL A 332 1.46 46.28 -19.46
N LEU A 333 1.56 44.95 -19.40
CA LEU A 333 0.67 44.11 -18.59
C LEU A 333 1.42 43.42 -17.45
N GLY A 334 0.84 43.47 -16.24
CA GLY A 334 1.38 42.80 -15.07
C GLY A 334 1.05 41.30 -15.04
N TYR A 335 2.05 40.45 -14.86
CA TYR A 335 1.89 39.00 -14.70
C TYR A 335 2.27 38.55 -13.29
N GLN A 336 1.76 37.38 -12.93
CA GLN A 336 2.09 36.64 -11.71
C GLN A 336 2.32 35.16 -12.04
N ILE A 337 3.31 34.56 -11.39
CA ILE A 337 3.65 33.14 -11.49
C ILE A 337 3.77 32.61 -10.08
N ASN A 338 3.16 31.46 -9.84
CA ASN A 338 3.25 30.78 -8.57
C ASN A 338 3.72 29.33 -8.75
N ALA A 339 4.43 28.83 -7.75
CA ALA A 339 4.78 27.43 -7.58
C ALA A 339 4.45 27.03 -6.14
N THR A 340 3.61 26.01 -5.99
CA THR A 340 3.39 25.31 -4.73
C THR A 340 4.55 24.34 -4.54
N CYS A 341 5.30 24.57 -3.48
CA CYS A 341 6.55 23.90 -3.16
C CYS A 341 6.38 23.16 -1.85
N CYS A 342 6.50 21.83 -1.85
CA CYS A 342 6.34 21.01 -0.66
C CYS A 342 7.60 20.19 -0.36
N ARG A 343 7.83 19.90 0.92
CA ARG A 343 8.84 18.94 1.38
C ARG A 343 8.29 18.08 2.51
N VAL A 344 8.93 16.94 2.75
CA VAL A 344 8.66 16.12 3.92
C VAL A 344 9.53 16.65 5.08
N PRO A 345 8.94 17.11 6.20
CA PRO A 345 9.72 17.51 7.37
C PRO A 345 10.53 16.32 7.92
N GLY A 346 11.80 16.55 8.27
CA GLY A 346 12.60 15.58 9.01
C GLY A 346 13.28 14.47 8.20
N ARG A 347 13.43 14.64 6.89
CA ARG A 347 14.41 13.90 6.08
C ARG A 347 15.49 14.83 5.53
#